data_AF-A0A286U5Y4-F1
#
_entry.id   AF-A0A286U5Y4-F1
#
_cell.length_a   1.000
_cell.length_b   1.000
_cell.length_c   1.000
_cell.angle_alpha   90.00
_cell.angle_beta   90.00
_cell.angle_gamma   90.00
#
_symmetry.space_group_name_H-M   'P 1'
#
loop_
_entity.id
_entity.type
_entity.pdbx_description
1 polymer ?
#
loop_
_entity_poly.entity_id
_entity_poly.type
_entity_poly.pdbx_seq_one_letter_code
_entity_poly.pdbx_strand_id
1 'polypeptide(L)'
;MDMDQYSISDLEYNILDSQQNTYVTVATIAVIVYDSMITLEKEIKYFWGEPFSFNLLLFFLVRYSSFISPLTSYFLYNIVNCGIDILVLRTLALCHNGRNISIFLYSLVTIEAIIVFIISLKADPLFSVTSLKFGLHLSFCDENIDLASSILIPNIVSWLLPVLTSLFLMVLAIYKSADYWKMSSGFKGLKLVEVLIRDQAVYFFVRMMFNLKEAGELGVNGGTNYRPSLSGTLSSPEFA
;
A
#
# COMPACT_ATOMS: atom_id res chain seq x y z
N MET A 1 -37.40 8.27 -20.77
CA MET A 1 -36.23 7.78 -21.56
C MET A 1 -35.08 8.66 -21.12
N ASP A 2 -34.40 8.26 -20.05
CA ASP A 2 -33.65 9.18 -19.18
C ASP A 2 -32.19 8.71 -19.05
N MET A 3 -31.63 8.26 -20.17
CA MET A 3 -30.32 7.60 -20.25
C MET A 3 -29.16 8.60 -20.09
N ASP A 4 -29.40 9.87 -20.39
CA ASP A 4 -28.37 10.92 -20.45
C ASP A 4 -28.05 11.52 -19.07
N GLN A 5 -28.91 11.34 -18.07
CA GLN A 5 -28.70 11.95 -16.75
C GLN A 5 -27.76 11.11 -15.86
N TYR A 6 -27.72 9.79 -16.08
CA TYR A 6 -26.88 8.85 -15.31
C TYR A 6 -25.39 8.94 -15.69
N SER A 7 -25.09 9.18 -16.98
CA SER A 7 -23.71 9.27 -17.47
C SER A 7 -22.96 10.51 -16.97
N ILE A 8 -23.68 11.59 -16.65
CA ILE A 8 -23.08 12.84 -16.14
C ILE A 8 -22.64 12.66 -14.68
N SER A 9 -23.48 12.07 -13.82
CA SER A 9 -23.12 11.84 -12.40
C SER A 9 -21.92 10.91 -12.23
N ASP A 10 -21.84 9.86 -13.06
CA ASP A 10 -20.69 8.94 -13.04
C ASP A 10 -19.41 9.64 -13.49
N LEU A 11 -19.49 10.52 -14.49
CA LEU A 11 -18.35 11.29 -14.97
C LEU A 11 -17.86 12.30 -13.92
N GLU A 12 -18.76 13.02 -13.26
CA GLU A 12 -18.43 13.95 -12.18
C GLU A 12 -17.75 13.21 -11.00
N TYR A 13 -18.27 12.05 -10.60
CA TYR A 13 -17.67 11.22 -9.56
C TYR A 13 -16.23 10.78 -9.90
N ASN A 14 -16.02 10.25 -11.10
CA ASN A 14 -14.71 9.79 -11.55
C ASN A 14 -13.67 10.94 -11.64
N ILE A 15 -14.10 12.14 -12.05
CA ILE A 15 -13.24 13.33 -12.07
C ILE A 15 -12.88 13.75 -10.64
N LEU A 16 -13.85 13.73 -9.71
CA LEU A 16 -13.62 14.12 -8.32
C LEU A 16 -12.65 13.16 -7.61
N ASP A 17 -12.82 11.85 -7.77
CA ASP A 17 -11.92 10.84 -7.19
C ASP A 17 -10.50 10.95 -7.76
N SER A 18 -10.36 11.07 -9.08
CA SER A 18 -9.06 11.25 -9.74
C SER A 18 -8.32 12.50 -9.22
N GLN A 19 -9.04 13.60 -9.00
CA GLN A 19 -8.49 14.81 -8.38
C GLN A 19 -8.08 14.58 -6.92
N GLN A 20 -8.93 13.95 -6.10
CA GLN A 20 -8.60 13.65 -4.70
C GLN A 20 -7.34 12.80 -4.57
N ASN A 21 -7.24 11.72 -5.34
CA ASN A 21 -6.07 10.84 -5.32
C ASN A 21 -4.79 11.59 -5.78
N THR A 22 -4.91 12.51 -6.74
CA THR A 22 -3.81 13.40 -7.15
C THR A 22 -3.37 14.34 -6.03
N TYR A 23 -4.31 15.05 -5.37
CA TYR A 23 -3.98 15.96 -4.27
C TYR A 23 -3.33 15.23 -3.08
N VAL A 24 -3.87 14.07 -2.72
CA VAL A 24 -3.34 13.24 -1.63
C VAL A 24 -1.94 12.71 -1.95
N THR A 25 -1.67 12.32 -3.19
CA THR A 25 -0.33 11.94 -3.66
C THR A 25 0.66 13.10 -3.55
N VAL A 26 0.28 14.29 -4.04
CA VAL A 26 1.14 15.49 -3.98
C VAL A 26 1.42 15.91 -2.53
N ALA A 27 0.41 15.88 -1.65
CA ALA A 27 0.59 16.17 -0.23
C ALA A 27 1.53 15.17 0.45
N THR A 28 1.41 13.88 0.12
CA THR A 28 2.27 12.81 0.66
C THR A 28 3.72 13.00 0.22
N ILE A 29 3.95 13.28 -1.07
CA ILE A 29 5.28 13.59 -1.60
C ILE A 29 5.86 14.82 -0.91
N ALA A 30 5.09 15.89 -0.73
CA ALA A 30 5.54 17.11 -0.06
C ALA A 30 5.97 16.85 1.40
N VAL A 31 5.25 16.01 2.14
CA VAL A 31 5.64 15.60 3.51
C VAL A 31 6.93 14.77 3.51
N ILE A 32 7.10 13.83 2.57
CA ILE A 32 8.32 13.02 2.44
C ILE A 32 9.54 13.88 2.05
N VAL A 33 9.37 14.83 1.13
CA VAL A 33 10.42 15.80 0.76
C VAL A 33 10.80 16.65 1.97
N TYR A 34 9.80 17.15 2.71
CA TYR A 34 10.04 17.97 3.90
C TYR A 34 10.78 17.20 5.00
N ASP A 35 10.35 15.97 5.33
CA ASP A 35 11.06 15.08 6.27
C ASP A 35 12.52 14.85 5.84
N SER A 36 12.72 14.53 4.55
CA SER A 36 14.05 14.30 3.99
C SER A 36 14.95 15.54 4.12
N MET A 37 14.41 16.74 3.88
CA MET A 37 15.17 18.00 4.03
C MET A 37 15.55 18.29 5.49
N ILE A 38 14.66 18.07 6.47
CA ILE A 38 14.93 18.39 7.89
C ILE A 38 15.84 17.36 8.60
N THR A 39 16.02 16.18 8.02
CA THR A 39 16.99 15.19 8.52
C THR A 39 18.33 15.24 7.79
N LEU A 40 18.38 15.76 6.56
CA LEU A 40 19.57 15.73 5.69
C LEU A 40 20.84 16.25 6.37
N GLU A 41 20.78 17.36 7.11
CA GLU A 41 21.95 17.90 7.82
C GLU A 41 22.52 16.92 8.87
N LYS A 42 21.64 16.20 9.56
CA LYS A 42 22.01 15.19 10.55
C LYS A 42 22.57 13.96 9.83
N GLU A 43 21.94 13.55 8.72
CA GLU A 43 22.40 12.43 7.92
C GLU A 43 23.79 12.67 7.35
N ILE A 44 24.04 13.84 6.76
CA ILE A 44 25.37 14.23 6.27
C ILE A 44 26.40 14.15 7.41
N LYS A 45 26.08 14.65 8.59
CA LYS A 45 26.99 14.65 9.75
C LYS A 45 27.29 13.26 10.30
N TYR A 46 26.34 12.34 10.31
CA TYR A 46 26.46 11.03 10.98
C TYR A 46 26.70 9.84 10.05
N PHE A 47 26.33 9.93 8.76
CA PHE A 47 26.37 8.82 7.81
C PHE A 47 27.28 9.08 6.61
N TRP A 48 27.37 10.32 6.11
CA TRP A 48 28.18 10.61 4.92
C TRP A 48 29.68 10.81 5.23
N GLY A 49 30.04 10.97 6.51
CA GLY A 49 31.44 11.02 6.97
C GLY A 49 32.06 9.65 7.25
N GLU A 50 31.26 8.58 7.29
CA GLU A 50 31.72 7.21 7.53
C GLU A 50 32.17 6.53 6.23
N PRO A 51 33.13 5.58 6.27
CA PRO A 51 33.51 4.80 5.09
C PRO A 51 32.32 3.98 4.57
N PHE A 52 32.24 3.85 3.24
CA PHE A 52 31.12 3.21 2.56
C PHE A 52 30.90 1.78 3.06
N SER A 53 29.73 1.53 3.66
CA SER A 53 29.34 0.24 4.23
C SER A 53 28.04 -0.27 3.62
N PHE A 54 27.82 -1.59 3.68
CA PHE A 54 26.58 -2.19 3.16
C PHE A 54 25.32 -1.65 3.86
N ASN A 55 25.43 -1.32 5.15
CA ASN A 55 24.35 -0.70 5.92
C ASN A 55 24.03 0.72 5.42
N LEU A 56 25.05 1.49 5.01
CA LEU A 56 24.86 2.80 4.38
C LEU A 56 24.14 2.67 3.03
N LEU A 57 24.53 1.70 2.19
CA LEU A 57 23.86 1.44 0.92
C LEU A 57 22.38 1.05 1.11
N LEU A 58 22.07 0.16 2.07
CA LEU A 58 20.70 -0.20 2.42
C LEU A 58 19.89 1.01 2.92
N PHE A 59 20.48 1.84 3.78
CA PHE A 59 19.85 3.08 4.25
C PHE A 59 19.51 4.02 3.10
N PHE A 60 20.44 4.23 2.16
CA PHE A 60 20.20 5.04 0.96
C PHE A 60 19.09 4.47 0.08
N LEU A 61 19.15 3.18 -0.27
CA LEU A 61 18.15 2.55 -1.13
C LEU A 61 16.74 2.66 -0.53
N VAL A 62 16.60 2.44 0.78
CA VAL A 62 15.31 2.50 1.48
C VAL A 62 14.84 3.94 1.74
N ARG A 63 15.74 4.92 1.95
CA ARG A 63 15.32 6.32 2.14
C ARG A 63 14.99 7.03 0.82
N TYR A 64 15.68 6.69 -0.27
CA TYR A 64 15.49 7.34 -1.57
C TYR A 64 14.59 6.56 -2.55
N SER A 65 14.19 5.31 -2.25
CA SER A 65 13.21 4.53 -3.05
C SER A 65 11.91 5.31 -3.31
N SER A 66 11.41 6.05 -2.31
CA SER A 66 10.21 6.88 -2.42
C SER A 66 10.32 7.98 -3.48
N PHE A 67 11.53 8.46 -3.79
CA PHE A 67 11.77 9.44 -4.86
C PHE A 67 11.92 8.79 -6.24
N ILE A 68 12.27 7.50 -6.30
CA ILE A 68 12.40 6.75 -7.56
C ILE A 68 11.02 6.29 -8.05
N SER A 69 10.09 5.97 -7.13
CA SER A 69 8.76 5.44 -7.44
C SER A 69 7.98 6.23 -8.52
N PRO A 70 7.89 7.58 -8.50
CA PRO A 70 7.16 8.34 -9.52
C PRO A 70 7.79 8.28 -10.93
N LEU A 71 9.09 7.97 -11.04
CA LEU A 71 9.82 7.95 -12.31
C LEU A 71 9.71 6.61 -13.06
N THR A 72 9.06 5.62 -12.47
CA THR A 72 9.08 4.23 -12.95
C THR A 72 7.70 3.59 -12.82
N SER A 73 6.97 3.60 -13.93
CA SER A 73 5.56 3.19 -14.03
C SER A 73 5.28 1.78 -13.51
N TYR A 74 4.14 1.62 -12.81
CA TYR A 74 3.50 0.39 -12.31
C TYR A 74 4.35 -0.57 -11.46
N PHE A 75 5.52 -0.99 -11.95
CA PHE A 75 6.43 -1.90 -11.25
C PHE A 75 6.89 -1.35 -9.89
N LEU A 76 7.04 -0.03 -9.75
CA LEU A 76 7.38 0.62 -8.48
C LEU A 76 6.17 1.12 -7.66
N TYR A 77 4.93 0.89 -8.10
CA TYR A 77 3.76 0.98 -7.22
C TYR A 77 3.87 -0.07 -6.11
N ASN A 78 4.33 -1.28 -6.45
CA ASN A 78 4.67 -2.32 -5.47
C ASN A 78 5.85 -1.92 -4.55
N ILE A 79 6.72 -0.99 -4.97
CA ILE A 79 7.76 -0.40 -4.11
C ILE A 79 7.20 0.72 -3.22
N VAL A 80 5.99 1.26 -3.43
CA VAL A 80 5.38 2.18 -2.44
C VAL A 80 5.05 1.46 -1.12
N ASN A 81 4.96 0.12 -1.12
CA ASN A 81 4.91 -0.68 0.11
C ASN A 81 6.22 -0.63 0.95
N CYS A 82 7.31 -0.02 0.44
CA CYS A 82 8.61 0.21 1.10
C CYS A 82 8.53 1.02 2.42
N GLY A 83 7.34 1.55 2.77
CA GLY A 83 7.05 1.98 4.15
C GLY A 83 7.34 0.90 5.21
N ILE A 84 7.26 -0.40 4.85
CA ILE A 84 7.73 -1.52 5.71
C ILE A 84 9.25 -1.51 5.87
N ASP A 85 10.03 -1.23 4.83
CA ASP A 85 11.49 -1.33 4.89
C ASP A 85 12.12 -0.26 5.79
N ILE A 86 11.58 0.97 5.79
CA ILE A 86 12.01 2.04 6.72
C ILE A 86 11.76 1.59 8.18
N LEU A 87 10.58 1.00 8.41
CA LEU A 87 10.12 0.41 9.66
C LEU A 87 11.07 -0.70 10.16
N VAL A 88 11.44 -1.59 9.25
CA VAL A 88 12.31 -2.74 9.48
C VAL A 88 13.74 -2.30 9.75
N LEU A 89 14.30 -1.37 8.95
CA LEU A 89 15.63 -0.81 9.19
C LEU A 89 15.73 -0.10 10.55
N ARG A 90 14.71 0.70 10.93
CA ARG A 90 14.65 1.35 12.25
C ARG A 90 14.59 0.32 13.38
N THR A 91 13.80 -0.74 13.22
CA THR A 91 13.67 -1.82 14.21
C THR A 91 14.94 -2.67 14.31
N LEU A 92 15.61 -2.95 13.19
CA LEU A 92 16.91 -3.63 13.13
C LEU A 92 18.03 -2.81 13.79
N ALA A 93 18.08 -1.50 13.55
CA ALA A 93 19.02 -0.60 14.21
C ALA A 93 18.80 -0.58 15.73
N LEU A 94 17.55 -0.62 16.19
CA LEU A 94 17.21 -0.76 17.61
C LEU A 94 17.57 -2.15 18.17
N CYS A 95 17.57 -3.19 17.33
CA CYS A 95 17.82 -4.58 17.70
C CYS A 95 19.28 -5.04 17.43
N HIS A 96 20.22 -4.10 17.32
CA HIS A 96 21.64 -4.31 16.91
C HIS A 96 22.36 -5.51 17.56
N ASN A 97 21.95 -5.94 18.76
CA ASN A 97 22.60 -7.03 19.50
C ASN A 97 21.95 -8.42 19.34
N GLY A 98 20.91 -8.57 18.49
CA GLY A 98 20.10 -9.79 18.40
C GLY A 98 20.12 -10.47 17.03
N ARG A 99 21.14 -11.28 16.73
CA ARG A 99 21.26 -12.01 15.44
C ARG A 99 19.99 -12.79 15.07
N ASN A 100 19.38 -13.48 16.04
CA ASN A 100 18.16 -14.26 15.82
C ASN A 100 16.94 -13.38 15.49
N ILE A 101 16.82 -12.22 16.15
CA ILE A 101 15.74 -11.25 15.89
C ILE A 101 15.90 -10.66 14.49
N SER A 102 17.14 -10.30 14.11
CA SER A 102 17.43 -9.78 12.77
C SER A 102 17.07 -10.79 11.67
N ILE A 103 17.49 -12.06 11.81
CA ILE A 103 17.14 -13.13 10.86
C ILE A 103 15.62 -13.30 10.78
N PHE A 104 14.92 -13.31 11.91
CA PHE A 104 13.47 -13.43 11.95
C PHE A 104 12.77 -12.26 11.23
N LEU A 105 13.17 -11.01 11.51
CA LEU A 105 12.62 -9.82 10.86
C LEU A 105 12.85 -9.84 9.34
N TYR A 106 14.07 -10.15 8.89
CA TYR A 106 14.34 -10.30 7.46
C TYR A 106 13.51 -11.40 6.81
N SER A 107 13.33 -12.55 7.49
CA SER A 107 12.49 -13.64 6.96
C SER A 107 11.02 -13.24 6.82
N LEU A 108 10.47 -12.50 7.79
CA LEU A 108 9.08 -12.04 7.79
C LEU A 108 8.80 -11.08 6.62
N VAL A 109 9.69 -10.10 6.41
CA VAL A 109 9.59 -9.14 5.29
C VAL A 109 9.81 -9.82 3.94
N THR A 110 10.74 -10.77 3.85
CA THR A 110 10.97 -11.54 2.62
C THR A 110 9.76 -12.40 2.26
N ILE A 111 9.13 -13.04 3.26
CA ILE A 111 7.90 -13.82 3.08
C ILE A 111 6.76 -12.92 2.61
N GLU A 112 6.59 -11.74 3.22
CA GLU A 112 5.59 -10.76 2.78
C GLU A 112 5.81 -10.32 1.33
N ALA A 113 7.03 -9.94 0.95
CA ALA A 113 7.38 -9.56 -0.41
C ALA A 113 7.10 -10.69 -1.43
N ILE A 114 7.41 -11.95 -1.07
CA ILE A 114 7.11 -13.12 -1.89
C ILE A 114 5.59 -13.33 -2.05
N ILE A 115 4.81 -13.20 -0.97
CA ILE A 115 3.34 -13.34 -1.02
C ILE A 115 2.73 -12.26 -1.91
N VAL A 116 3.10 -10.99 -1.71
CA VAL A 116 2.62 -9.87 -2.53
C VAL A 116 2.99 -10.09 -4.00
N PHE A 117 4.23 -10.47 -4.30
CA PHE A 117 4.68 -10.75 -5.67
C PHE A 117 3.90 -11.89 -6.34
N ILE A 118 3.62 -12.99 -5.62
CA ILE A 118 2.80 -14.10 -6.13
C ILE A 118 1.35 -13.66 -6.39
N ILE A 119 0.80 -12.75 -5.57
CA ILE A 119 -0.53 -12.17 -5.79
C ILE A 119 -0.51 -11.29 -7.05
N SER A 120 0.47 -10.40 -7.21
CA SER A 120 0.61 -9.56 -8.41
C SER A 120 0.70 -10.38 -9.70
N LEU A 121 1.56 -11.42 -9.74
CA LEU A 121 1.70 -12.30 -10.90
C LEU A 121 0.40 -13.05 -11.29
N LYS A 122 -0.55 -13.20 -10.34
CA LYS A 122 -1.85 -13.83 -10.58
C LYS A 122 -2.95 -12.84 -10.95
N ALA A 123 -2.73 -11.53 -10.77
CA ALA A 123 -3.68 -10.50 -11.19
C ALA A 123 -3.59 -10.22 -12.71
N ASP A 124 -2.37 -10.22 -13.27
CA ASP A 124 -2.14 -9.91 -14.69
C ASP A 124 -2.88 -10.79 -15.73
N PRO A 125 -3.01 -12.13 -15.60
CA PRO A 125 -3.58 -12.97 -16.66
C PRO A 125 -5.11 -12.88 -16.82
N LEU A 126 -5.83 -12.12 -15.98
CA LEU A 126 -7.30 -12.06 -16.01
C LEU A 126 -7.88 -11.12 -17.09
N PHE A 127 -7.09 -10.22 -17.67
CA PHE A 127 -7.53 -9.37 -18.79
C PHE A 127 -7.50 -10.06 -20.16
N SER A 128 -7.86 -11.36 -20.23
CA SER A 128 -8.13 -12.03 -21.50
C SER A 128 -9.49 -11.59 -22.05
N VAL A 129 -9.51 -10.45 -22.73
CA VAL A 129 -10.70 -9.83 -23.33
C VAL A 129 -11.36 -10.80 -24.32
N THR A 130 -12.39 -11.52 -23.85
CA THR A 130 -13.08 -12.54 -24.64
C THR A 130 -14.26 -11.90 -25.37
N SER A 131 -14.06 -11.53 -26.64
CA SER A 131 -15.12 -10.93 -27.47
C SER A 131 -16.24 -11.93 -27.76
N LEU A 132 -17.46 -11.66 -27.30
CA LEU A 132 -18.62 -12.51 -27.51
C LEU A 132 -19.48 -11.93 -28.65
N LYS A 133 -19.63 -12.65 -29.76
CA LYS A 133 -20.35 -12.20 -30.95
C LYS A 133 -21.82 -12.63 -30.87
N PHE A 134 -22.75 -11.67 -30.93
CA PHE A 134 -24.19 -11.95 -30.84
C PHE A 134 -24.95 -11.35 -32.03
N GLY A 135 -25.39 -12.21 -32.95
CA GLY A 135 -26.14 -11.79 -34.15
C GLY A 135 -25.34 -10.95 -35.14
N LEU A 136 -26.03 -10.35 -36.12
CA LEU A 136 -25.37 -9.49 -37.11
C LEU A 136 -24.85 -8.19 -36.47
N HIS A 137 -23.53 -8.02 -36.51
CA HIS A 137 -22.79 -6.77 -36.33
C HIS A 137 -22.70 -6.11 -34.94
N LEU A 138 -23.20 -6.72 -33.86
CA LEU A 138 -22.94 -6.24 -32.49
C LEU A 138 -22.02 -7.20 -31.72
N SER A 139 -20.94 -6.64 -31.19
CA SER A 139 -19.92 -7.30 -30.38
C SER A 139 -19.89 -6.62 -29.03
N PHE A 140 -20.32 -7.32 -27.98
CA PHE A 140 -20.21 -6.85 -26.60
C PHE A 140 -19.08 -7.60 -25.91
N CYS A 141 -18.27 -6.88 -25.14
CA CYS A 141 -17.39 -7.50 -24.15
C CYS A 141 -18.24 -7.77 -22.91
N ASP A 142 -18.66 -9.03 -22.75
CA ASP A 142 -19.38 -9.48 -21.55
C ASP A 142 -18.37 -10.18 -20.63
N GLU A 143 -18.12 -9.61 -19.45
CA GLU A 143 -17.31 -10.26 -18.43
C GLU A 143 -18.16 -11.32 -17.74
N ASN A 144 -17.79 -12.60 -17.88
CA ASN A 144 -18.38 -13.66 -17.07
C ASN A 144 -17.89 -13.52 -15.62
N ILE A 145 -18.70 -12.88 -14.77
CA ILE A 145 -18.36 -12.57 -13.38
C ILE A 145 -18.53 -13.81 -12.48
N ASP A 146 -17.58 -14.74 -12.56
CA ASP A 146 -17.08 -15.46 -11.36
C ASP A 146 -15.98 -14.65 -10.64
N LEU A 147 -15.62 -13.50 -11.23
CA LEU A 147 -14.59 -12.53 -10.84
C LEU A 147 -14.65 -12.09 -9.37
N ALA A 148 -15.86 -12.01 -8.79
CA ALA A 148 -16.07 -11.52 -7.43
C ALA A 148 -15.29 -12.32 -6.37
N SER A 149 -15.18 -13.65 -6.53
CA SER A 149 -14.39 -14.49 -5.61
C SER A 149 -12.88 -14.33 -5.83
N SER A 150 -12.47 -14.13 -7.08
CA SER A 150 -11.06 -14.08 -7.49
C SER A 150 -10.38 -12.73 -7.20
N ILE A 151 -11.12 -11.63 -7.14
CA ILE A 151 -10.58 -10.28 -6.87
C ILE A 151 -10.57 -9.96 -5.37
N LEU A 152 -11.62 -10.33 -4.65
CA LEU A 152 -11.85 -9.87 -3.27
C LEU A 152 -10.84 -10.48 -2.29
N ILE A 153 -10.43 -11.73 -2.49
CA ILE A 153 -9.42 -12.41 -1.65
C ILE A 153 -8.02 -11.77 -1.80
N PRO A 154 -7.45 -11.60 -3.02
CA PRO A 154 -6.23 -10.83 -3.23
C PRO A 154 -6.21 -9.47 -2.55
N ASN A 155 -7.29 -8.68 -2.67
CA ASN A 155 -7.35 -7.33 -2.11
C ASN A 155 -7.36 -7.33 -0.58
N ILE A 156 -8.11 -8.25 0.07
CA ILE A 156 -8.06 -8.37 1.54
C ILE A 156 -6.66 -8.81 2.00
N VAL A 157 -6.02 -9.77 1.31
CA VAL A 157 -4.71 -10.31 1.72
C VAL A 157 -3.60 -9.28 1.52
N SER A 158 -3.57 -8.57 0.38
CA SER A 158 -2.58 -7.52 0.08
C SER A 158 -2.66 -6.33 1.03
N TRP A 159 -3.84 -6.09 1.63
CA TRP A 159 -4.09 -5.03 2.59
C TRP A 159 -3.80 -5.44 4.04
N LEU A 160 -4.27 -6.62 4.44
CA LEU A 160 -4.16 -7.13 5.82
C LEU A 160 -2.71 -7.48 6.18
N LEU A 161 -1.95 -8.05 5.24
CA LEU A 161 -0.60 -8.53 5.51
C LEU A 161 0.36 -7.37 5.89
N PRO A 162 0.44 -6.24 5.15
CA PRO A 162 1.19 -5.04 5.56
C PRO A 162 0.77 -4.45 6.91
N VAL A 163 -0.53 -4.47 7.22
CA VAL A 163 -1.05 -3.94 8.50
C VAL A 163 -0.58 -4.81 9.66
N LEU A 164 -0.65 -6.14 9.52
CA LEU A 164 -0.18 -7.09 10.53
C LEU A 164 1.34 -7.01 10.73
N THR A 165 2.14 -6.94 9.65
CA THR A 165 3.59 -6.73 9.75
C THR A 165 3.91 -5.41 10.47
N SER A 166 3.27 -4.31 10.06
CA SER A 166 3.52 -2.99 10.65
C SER A 166 3.13 -2.93 12.12
N LEU A 167 2.01 -3.56 12.51
CA LEU A 167 1.57 -3.69 13.90
C LEU A 167 2.58 -4.50 14.73
N PHE A 168 3.05 -5.64 14.21
CA PHE A 168 4.03 -6.49 14.87
C PHE A 168 5.37 -5.75 15.10
N LEU A 169 5.86 -5.02 14.09
CA LEU A 169 7.06 -4.19 14.20
C LEU A 169 6.88 -3.06 15.22
N MET A 170 5.71 -2.40 15.27
CA MET A 170 5.40 -1.39 16.27
C MET A 170 5.43 -1.96 17.69
N VAL A 171 4.85 -3.15 17.91
CA VAL A 171 4.89 -3.84 19.21
C VAL A 171 6.32 -4.19 19.61
N LEU A 172 7.15 -4.69 18.68
CA LEU A 172 8.57 -4.94 18.94
C LEU A 172 9.35 -3.66 19.27
N ALA A 173 9.12 -2.57 18.55
CA ALA A 173 9.76 -1.28 18.80
C ALA A 173 9.39 -0.74 20.19
N ILE A 174 8.12 -0.81 20.59
CA ILE A 174 7.66 -0.41 21.94
C ILE A 174 8.28 -1.32 23.00
N TYR A 175 8.24 -2.65 22.82
CA TYR A 175 8.83 -3.62 23.74
C TYR A 175 10.32 -3.37 23.98
N LYS A 176 11.10 -3.20 22.90
CA LYS A 176 12.53 -2.92 23.01
C LYS A 176 12.81 -1.54 23.61
N SER A 177 11.99 -0.55 23.33
CA SER A 177 12.10 0.78 23.94
C SER A 177 11.85 0.74 25.45
N ALA A 178 10.89 -0.07 25.92
CA ALA A 178 10.65 -0.29 27.35
C ALA A 178 11.80 -1.06 28.04
N ASP A 179 12.41 -2.02 27.34
CA ASP A 179 13.62 -2.73 27.79
C ASP A 179 14.82 -1.76 27.93
N TYR A 180 15.05 -0.90 26.92
CA TYR A 180 16.06 0.16 26.97
C TYR A 180 15.79 1.21 28.06
N TRP A 181 14.53 1.57 28.31
CA TRP A 181 14.13 2.44 29.42
C TRP A 181 14.51 1.84 30.78
N LYS A 182 14.30 0.53 30.96
CA LYS A 182 14.63 -0.18 32.20
C LYS A 182 16.14 -0.30 32.43
N MET A 183 16.94 -0.43 31.37
CA MET A 183 18.40 -0.53 31.46
C MET A 183 19.11 0.84 31.57
N SER A 184 18.53 1.89 30.98
CA SER A 184 19.12 3.24 31.01
C SER A 184 18.72 4.00 32.27
N SER A 185 19.43 3.76 33.37
CA SER A 185 19.37 4.56 34.61
C SER A 185 19.96 5.99 34.45
N GLY A 186 19.87 6.59 33.26
CA GLY A 186 20.37 7.91 32.92
C GLY A 186 19.68 8.52 31.70
N PHE A 187 19.20 9.77 31.84
CA PHE A 187 18.25 10.43 30.94
C PHE A 187 18.70 10.66 29.49
N LYS A 188 19.98 10.50 29.13
CA LYS A 188 20.51 10.99 27.85
C LYS A 188 20.13 10.16 26.61
N GLY A 189 19.79 8.88 26.78
CA GLY A 189 19.39 8.01 25.65
C GLY A 189 17.94 8.18 25.18
N LEU A 190 17.07 8.75 26.03
CA LEU A 190 15.62 8.72 25.83
C LEU A 190 15.15 9.52 24.61
N LYS A 191 15.77 10.67 24.34
CA LYS A 191 15.32 11.61 23.30
C LYS A 191 15.39 11.03 21.88
N LEU A 192 16.31 10.10 21.60
CA LEU A 192 16.39 9.46 20.29
C LEU A 192 15.30 8.40 20.11
N VAL A 193 15.06 7.60 21.15
CA VAL A 193 14.02 6.56 21.18
C VAL A 193 12.62 7.18 21.10
N GLU A 194 12.39 8.28 21.83
CA GLU A 194 11.13 9.04 21.80
C GLU A 194 10.78 9.53 20.40
N VAL A 195 11.73 10.17 19.70
CA VAL A 195 11.54 10.62 18.31
C VAL A 195 11.26 9.43 17.38
N LEU A 196 12.01 8.34 17.52
CA LEU A 196 11.85 7.16 16.66
C LEU A 196 10.46 6.50 16.85
N ILE A 197 9.97 6.37 18.09
CA ILE A 197 8.59 5.89 18.36
C ILE A 197 7.55 6.87 17.80
N ARG A 198 7.75 8.18 17.99
CA ARG A 198 6.80 9.20 17.54
C ARG A 198 6.62 9.19 16.03
N ASP A 199 7.73 9.22 15.29
CA ASP A 199 7.71 9.03 13.84
C ASP A 199 6.99 7.73 13.47
N GLN A 200 7.32 6.65 14.18
CA GLN A 200 6.82 5.33 13.87
C GLN A 200 5.30 5.20 14.04
N ALA A 201 4.75 5.83 15.08
CA ALA A 201 3.31 5.93 15.28
C ALA A 201 2.67 6.76 14.16
N VAL A 202 3.24 7.92 13.80
CA VAL A 202 2.71 8.77 12.71
C VAL A 202 2.66 8.02 11.37
N TYR A 203 3.74 7.33 10.99
CA TYR A 203 3.77 6.52 9.76
C TYR A 203 2.72 5.39 9.79
N PHE A 204 2.56 4.70 10.93
CA PHE A 204 1.54 3.66 11.08
C PHE A 204 0.12 4.23 10.94
N PHE A 205 -0.19 5.34 11.62
CA PHE A 205 -1.51 5.98 11.54
C PHE A 205 -1.83 6.50 10.14
N VAL A 206 -0.89 7.17 9.47
CA VAL A 206 -1.07 7.64 8.09
C VAL A 206 -1.37 6.45 7.17
N ARG A 207 -0.55 5.40 7.21
CA ARG A 207 -0.78 4.20 6.38
C ARG A 207 -2.12 3.53 6.69
N MET A 208 -2.50 3.42 7.95
CA MET A 208 -3.79 2.87 8.36
C MET A 208 -4.97 3.69 7.81
N MET A 209 -4.87 5.02 7.76
CA MET A 209 -5.91 5.89 7.19
C MET A 209 -6.03 5.75 5.67
N PHE A 210 -4.90 5.69 4.95
CA PHE A 210 -4.88 5.39 3.51
C PHE A 210 -5.54 4.05 3.20
N ASN A 211 -5.09 3.02 3.92
CA ASN A 211 -5.65 1.68 3.85
C ASN A 211 -7.17 1.71 4.11
N LEU A 212 -7.65 2.40 5.15
CA LEU A 212 -9.08 2.49 5.46
C LEU A 212 -9.91 3.20 4.37
N LYS A 213 -9.36 4.21 3.68
CA LYS A 213 -9.99 4.85 2.51
C LYS A 213 -10.21 3.83 1.39
N GLU A 214 -9.14 3.15 0.97
CA GLU A 214 -9.16 2.17 -0.12
C GLU A 214 -10.12 0.99 0.17
N ALA A 215 -10.10 0.47 1.41
CA ALA A 215 -11.03 -0.57 1.84
C ALA A 215 -12.49 -0.09 1.84
N GLY A 216 -12.73 1.19 2.17
CA GLY A 216 -14.05 1.82 2.09
C GLY A 216 -14.55 1.94 0.65
N GLU A 217 -13.69 2.39 -0.27
CA GLU A 217 -14.00 2.51 -1.71
C GLU A 217 -14.35 1.17 -2.36
N LEU A 218 -13.57 0.13 -2.06
CA LEU A 218 -13.85 -1.25 -2.49
C LEU A 218 -15.16 -1.78 -1.89
N GLY A 219 -15.45 -1.50 -0.62
CA GLY A 219 -16.65 -1.95 0.08
C GLY A 219 -17.94 -1.28 -0.40
N VAL A 220 -17.91 0.05 -0.64
CA VAL A 220 -19.07 0.82 -1.10
C VAL A 220 -19.50 0.39 -2.49
N ASN A 221 -18.56 0.17 -3.42
CA ASN A 221 -18.87 -0.22 -4.80
C ASN A 221 -19.41 -1.66 -4.91
N GLY A 222 -19.02 -2.56 -4.00
CA GLY A 222 -19.55 -3.93 -3.96
C GLY A 222 -21.00 -4.03 -3.45
N GLY A 223 -21.44 -3.09 -2.61
CA GLY A 223 -22.76 -3.12 -1.96
C GLY A 223 -23.85 -2.27 -2.62
N THR A 224 -23.49 -1.29 -3.45
CA THR A 224 -24.48 -0.40 -4.11
C THR A 224 -24.93 -0.91 -5.48
N ASN A 225 -24.15 -1.80 -6.11
CA ASN A 225 -24.46 -2.34 -7.43
C ASN A 225 -25.49 -3.49 -7.40
N TYR A 226 -26.56 -3.31 -6.60
CA TYR A 226 -27.83 -4.04 -6.77
C TYR A 226 -28.55 -3.54 -8.04
N ARG A 227 -27.88 -3.61 -9.19
CA ARG A 227 -28.55 -3.50 -10.48
C ARG A 227 -29.49 -4.72 -10.53
N PRO A 228 -30.82 -4.55 -10.48
CA PRO A 228 -31.71 -5.69 -10.56
C PRO A 228 -31.40 -6.36 -11.90
N SER A 229 -30.93 -7.60 -11.83
CA SER A 229 -30.66 -8.40 -13.01
C SER A 229 -31.97 -8.55 -13.75
N LEU A 230 -32.16 -7.72 -14.78
CA LEU A 230 -33.35 -7.68 -15.62
C LEU A 230 -33.35 -8.88 -16.58
N SER A 231 -33.14 -10.07 -16.01
CA SER A 231 -33.56 -11.36 -16.55
C SER A 231 -35.08 -11.49 -16.42
N GLY A 232 -35.79 -10.40 -16.72
CA GLY A 232 -37.16 -10.47 -17.17
C GLY A 232 -37.08 -11.11 -18.53
N THR A 233 -37.44 -12.39 -18.59
CA THR A 233 -37.63 -13.17 -19.81
C THR A 233 -38.31 -12.30 -20.87
N LEU A 234 -37.54 -11.87 -21.87
CA LEU A 234 -38.08 -11.23 -23.06
C LEU A 234 -38.80 -12.33 -23.85
N SER A 235 -40.04 -12.63 -23.44
CA SER A 235 -40.93 -13.53 -24.17
C SER A 235 -41.08 -12.96 -25.57
N SER A 236 -40.57 -13.68 -26.58
CA SER A 236 -40.69 -13.28 -27.98
C SER A 236 -42.14 -12.92 -28.29
N PRO A 237 -42.39 -11.77 -28.96
CA PRO A 237 -43.71 -11.54 -29.53
C PRO A 237 -43.95 -12.61 -30.62
N GLU A 238 -44.89 -13.51 -30.36
CA GLU A 238 -45.46 -14.36 -31.40
C GLU A 238 -46.27 -13.46 -32.35
N PHE A 239 -45.71 -13.19 -33.53
CA PHE A 239 -46.45 -12.61 -34.64
C PHE A 239 -47.21 -13.73 -35.36
N ALA A 240 -48.54 -13.66 -35.31
CA ALA A 240 -49.47 -14.52 -36.05
C ALA A 240 -49.95 -13.82 -37.34
#